data_AF-G4MSJ4-F1
#
_entry.id   AF-G4MSJ4-F1
#
_cell.length_a   1.000
_cell.length_b   1.000
_cell.length_c   1.000
_cell.angle_alpha   90.00
_cell.angle_beta   90.00
_cell.angle_gamma   90.00
#
_symmetry.space_group_name_H-M   'P 1'
#
loop_
_entity.id
_entity.type
_entity.pdbx_description
1 polymer ?
#
loop_
_entity_poly.entity_id
_entity_poly.type
_entity_poly.pdbx_seq_one_letter_code
_entity_poly.pdbx_strand_id
1 'polypeptide(L)'
;MWINRAALVLGLASFWIQQALSIVIPVERAATELLPKYDYIIVGGGLSGLVVGNRLSEDPNVTVLILEAGELDNRTEYTTYPAYIGREITNVNGWTLATTPQDHLDHRSRPYPQGRGVGGGTLIHGMVWTRGSKRDFDAWRDLGNPGWS
;
A
#
# COMPACT_ATOMS: atom_id res chain seq x y z
N MET A 1 -37.71 -26.42 6.36
CA MET A 1 -36.31 -26.16 6.75
C MET A 1 -36.17 -24.66 6.95
N TRP A 2 -36.53 -24.18 8.15
CA TRP A 2 -36.67 -22.74 8.45
C TRP A 2 -35.36 -22.22 9.01
N ILE A 3 -34.64 -21.41 8.24
CA ILE A 3 -33.49 -20.66 8.76
C ILE A 3 -34.05 -19.63 9.74
N ASN A 4 -33.65 -19.76 11.00
CA ASN A 4 -34.10 -18.93 12.10
C ASN A 4 -33.66 -17.48 11.84
N ARG A 5 -34.62 -16.54 11.73
CA ARG A 5 -34.34 -15.13 11.41
C ARG A 5 -33.32 -14.49 12.36
N ALA A 6 -33.22 -14.99 13.60
CA ALA A 6 -32.20 -14.58 14.56
C ALA A 6 -30.76 -14.94 14.13
N ALA A 7 -30.56 -16.09 13.49
CA ALA A 7 -29.25 -16.52 13.01
C ALA A 7 -28.74 -15.65 11.85
N LEU A 8 -29.65 -15.18 11.00
CA LEU A 8 -29.30 -14.28 9.88
C LEU A 8 -28.90 -12.89 10.39
N VAL A 9 -29.59 -12.36 11.39
CA VAL A 9 -29.29 -11.04 12.00
C VAL A 9 -27.95 -11.08 12.76
N LEU A 10 -27.68 -12.16 13.49
CA LEU A 10 -26.39 -12.35 14.19
C LEU A 10 -25.21 -12.58 13.22
N GLY A 11 -25.44 -13.30 12.12
CA GLY A 11 -24.46 -13.48 11.05
C GLY A 11 -24.11 -12.18 10.32
N LEU A 12 -25.11 -11.32 10.06
CA LEU A 12 -24.88 -10.00 9.47
C LEU A 12 -24.18 -9.07 10.46
N ALA A 13 -24.60 -9.03 11.74
CA ALA A 13 -23.95 -8.21 12.76
C ALA A 13 -22.48 -8.59 13.00
N SER A 14 -22.16 -9.89 13.01
CA SER A 14 -20.77 -10.37 13.17
C SER A 14 -19.90 -10.04 11.95
N PHE A 15 -20.45 -10.05 10.73
CA PHE A 15 -19.77 -9.57 9.52
C PHE A 15 -19.41 -8.07 9.62
N TRP A 16 -20.30 -7.24 10.17
CA TRP A 16 -20.03 -5.82 10.39
C TRP A 16 -19.05 -5.55 11.55
N ILE A 17 -19.11 -6.34 12.63
CA ILE A 17 -18.18 -6.22 13.77
C ILE A 17 -16.76 -6.65 13.38
N GLN A 18 -16.61 -7.68 12.53
CA GLN A 18 -15.30 -8.09 12.02
C GLN A 18 -14.70 -7.05 11.06
N GLN A 19 -15.50 -6.33 10.27
CA GLN A 19 -15.01 -5.20 9.48
C GLN A 19 -14.67 -3.95 10.33
N ALA A 20 -15.31 -3.79 11.50
CA ALA A 20 -15.00 -2.73 12.46
C ALA A 20 -13.67 -2.94 13.22
N LEU A 21 -13.08 -4.14 13.16
CA LEU A 21 -11.71 -4.44 13.62
C LEU A 21 -10.67 -4.24 12.51
N SER A 22 -10.98 -3.44 11.49
CA SER A 22 -9.93 -2.73 10.76
C SER A 22 -9.12 -2.00 11.83
N ILE A 23 -7.85 -2.36 12.02
CA ILE A 23 -6.96 -1.65 12.94
C ILE A 23 -6.98 -0.19 12.50
N VAL A 24 -7.81 0.62 13.16
CA VAL A 24 -7.67 2.06 13.16
C VAL A 24 -6.44 2.23 14.02
N ILE A 25 -5.27 2.29 13.40
CA ILE A 25 -4.09 2.84 14.07
C ILE A 25 -4.51 4.27 14.35
N PRO A 26 -4.84 4.63 15.60
CA PRO A 26 -5.10 6.01 15.89
C PRO A 26 -3.82 6.74 15.52
N VAL A 27 -3.93 7.79 14.70
CA VAL A 27 -2.81 8.69 14.47
C VAL A 27 -2.59 9.41 15.79
N GLU A 28 -1.91 8.75 16.73
CA GLU A 28 -1.17 9.49 17.72
C GLU A 28 -0.20 10.33 16.90
N ARG A 29 -0.46 11.63 16.83
CA ARG A 29 0.56 12.63 16.52
C ARG A 29 1.59 12.59 17.67
N ALA A 30 2.28 11.47 17.83
CA ALA A 30 3.47 11.35 18.63
C ALA A 30 4.62 11.95 17.82
N ALA A 31 4.49 13.24 17.48
CA ALA A 31 5.61 14.02 17.00
C ALA A 31 6.63 14.27 18.12
N THR A 32 6.39 13.75 19.33
CA THR A 32 6.99 14.36 20.50
C THR A 32 8.44 13.99 20.71
N GLU A 33 8.95 12.78 20.43
CA GLU A 33 10.40 12.58 20.42
C GLU A 33 10.84 11.52 19.40
N LEU A 34 11.36 12.00 18.26
CA LEU A 34 12.22 11.15 17.42
C LEU A 34 13.39 10.67 18.29
N LEU A 35 13.68 9.37 18.22
CA LEU A 35 14.87 8.84 18.88
C LEU A 35 16.14 9.47 18.28
N PRO A 36 17.22 9.63 19.07
CA PRO A 36 18.49 10.14 18.56
C PRO A 36 19.15 9.20 17.54
N LYS A 37 18.75 7.93 17.49
CA LYS A 37 19.19 6.91 16.52
C LYS A 37 18.13 5.82 16.35
N TYR A 38 18.17 5.15 15.20
CA TYR A 38 17.37 3.98 14.87
C TYR A 38 18.28 2.89 14.30
N ASP A 39 17.90 1.61 14.45
CA ASP A 39 18.63 0.49 13.86
C ASP A 39 18.41 0.45 12.33
N TYR A 40 17.19 0.77 11.89
CA TYR A 40 16.83 0.85 10.47
C TYR A 40 16.07 2.13 10.15
N ILE A 41 16.42 2.73 9.02
CA ILE A 41 15.68 3.85 8.41
C ILE A 41 15.19 3.39 7.04
N ILE A 42 13.88 3.38 6.83
CA ILE A 42 13.23 3.03 5.58
C ILE A 42 12.75 4.32 4.92
N VAL A 43 13.22 4.58 3.70
CA VAL A 43 12.78 5.73 2.90
C VAL A 43 11.66 5.28 1.97
N GLY A 44 10.46 5.79 2.20
CA GLY A 44 9.22 5.43 1.53
C GLY A 44 8.35 4.52 2.39
N GLY A 45 7.23 5.04 2.87
CA GLY A 45 6.15 4.31 3.54
C GLY A 45 5.17 3.66 2.57
N GLY A 46 5.66 3.16 1.42
CA GLY A 46 4.86 2.43 0.42
C GLY A 46 4.76 0.93 0.71
N LEU A 47 4.22 0.15 -0.23
CA LEU A 47 4.03 -1.31 -0.11
C LEU A 47 5.27 -2.05 0.44
N SER A 48 6.42 -1.92 -0.22
CA SER A 48 7.63 -2.63 0.19
C SER A 48 8.19 -2.11 1.51
N GLY A 49 8.21 -0.79 1.69
CA GLY A 49 8.73 -0.15 2.91
C GLY A 49 7.94 -0.53 4.15
N LEU A 50 6.60 -0.55 4.07
CA LEU A 50 5.75 -0.98 5.19
C LEU A 50 5.87 -2.48 5.46
N VAL A 51 6.02 -3.32 4.43
CA VAL A 51 6.26 -4.76 4.63
C VAL A 51 7.59 -5.01 5.34
N VAL A 52 8.67 -4.38 4.88
CA VAL A 52 9.99 -4.52 5.52
C VAL A 52 9.96 -3.95 6.94
N GLY A 53 9.37 -2.76 7.14
CA GLY A 53 9.25 -2.14 8.45
C GLY A 53 8.49 -3.02 9.43
N ASN A 54 7.36 -3.60 9.00
CA ASN A 54 6.57 -4.52 9.80
C ASN A 54 7.39 -5.74 10.26
N ARG A 55 8.15 -6.37 9.35
CA ARG A 55 8.98 -7.54 9.68
C ARG A 55 10.16 -7.22 10.59
N LEU A 56 10.85 -6.10 10.34
CA LEU A 56 11.96 -5.68 11.20
C LEU A 56 11.49 -5.35 12.63
N SER A 57 10.32 -4.71 12.76
CA SER A 57 9.74 -4.37 14.06
C SER A 57 9.13 -5.56 14.83
N GLU A 58 9.15 -6.78 14.27
CA GLU A 58 8.73 -7.99 15.02
C GLU A 58 9.69 -8.29 16.19
N ASP A 59 10.95 -7.86 16.10
CA ASP A 59 11.88 -7.88 17.23
C ASP A 59 11.69 -6.61 18.08
N PRO A 60 11.23 -6.71 19.34
CA PRO A 60 11.02 -5.54 20.20
C PRO A 60 12.31 -4.81 20.57
N ASN A 61 13.48 -5.39 20.30
CA ASN A 61 14.78 -4.74 20.52
C ASN A 61 15.26 -3.93 19.30
N VAL A 62 14.55 -3.99 18.17
CA VAL A 62 14.88 -3.27 16.94
C VAL A 62 14.01 -2.02 16.81
N THR A 63 14.65 -0.88 16.53
CA THR A 63 13.99 0.40 16.28
C THR A 63 13.98 0.72 14.79
N VAL A 64 12.80 1.03 14.25
CA VAL A 64 12.59 1.32 12.82
C VAL A 64 11.97 2.70 12.65
N LEU A 65 12.59 3.55 11.83
CA LEU A 65 12.03 4.81 11.37
C LEU A 65 11.60 4.68 9.90
N ILE A 66 10.37 5.09 9.58
CA ILE A 66 9.88 5.16 8.21
C ILE A 66 9.67 6.62 7.83
N LEU A 67 10.30 7.05 6.74
CA LEU A 67 10.18 8.39 6.18
C LEU A 67 9.28 8.34 4.94
N GLU A 68 8.11 8.94 5.00
CA GLU A 68 7.18 9.03 3.87
C GLU A 68 6.95 10.50 3.48
N ALA A 69 6.93 10.78 2.17
CA ALA A 69 6.83 12.14 1.65
C ALA A 69 5.38 12.63 1.47
N GLY A 70 4.42 11.72 1.42
CA GLY A 70 3.00 12.04 1.49
C GLY A 70 2.41 11.92 2.89
N GLU A 71 1.11 12.13 2.98
CA GLU A 71 0.38 12.06 4.25
C GLU A 71 -0.04 10.62 4.58
N LEU A 72 -0.52 10.42 5.81
CA LEU A 72 -1.27 9.21 6.15
C LEU A 72 -2.57 9.18 5.35
N ASP A 73 -3.00 7.99 4.94
CA ASP A 73 -4.28 7.83 4.26
C ASP A 73 -5.43 8.30 5.16
N ASN A 74 -6.13 9.34 4.71
CA ASN A 74 -7.30 9.92 5.37
C ASN A 74 -8.61 9.22 4.98
N ARG A 75 -8.53 8.10 4.24
CA ARG A 75 -9.67 7.26 3.82
C ARG A 75 -10.67 8.03 2.97
N THR A 76 -10.19 8.83 2.01
CA THR A 76 -11.09 9.45 1.01
C THR A 76 -11.87 8.38 0.22
N GLU A 77 -12.96 8.80 -0.43
CA GLU A 77 -13.71 7.94 -1.35
C GLU A 77 -12.83 7.36 -2.47
N TYR A 78 -11.84 8.11 -2.94
CA TYR A 78 -10.94 7.72 -4.04
C TYR A 78 -9.95 6.62 -3.65
N THR A 79 -9.54 6.57 -2.38
CA THR A 79 -8.67 5.50 -1.85
C THR A 79 -9.48 4.31 -1.36
N THR A 80 -10.63 4.56 -0.73
CA THR A 80 -11.41 3.54 -0.02
C THR A 80 -12.28 2.71 -0.95
N TYR A 81 -12.86 3.33 -1.99
CA TYR A 81 -13.85 2.68 -2.83
C TYR A 81 -13.25 2.25 -4.18
N PRO A 82 -13.17 0.94 -4.44
CA PRO A 82 -12.72 0.36 -5.70
C PRO A 82 -13.26 0.97 -6.99
N ALA A 83 -14.53 1.38 -6.95
CA ALA A 83 -15.27 1.87 -8.10
C ALA A 83 -14.68 3.16 -8.71
N TYR A 84 -13.82 3.86 -7.96
CA TYR A 84 -13.17 5.09 -8.40
C TYR A 84 -11.81 4.87 -9.05
N ILE A 85 -11.40 3.63 -9.31
CA ILE A 85 -10.20 3.31 -10.10
C ILE A 85 -10.17 4.12 -11.42
N GLY A 86 -9.00 4.70 -11.73
CA GLY A 86 -8.79 5.47 -12.96
C GLY A 86 -9.38 6.88 -12.94
N ARG A 87 -9.99 7.31 -11.83
CA ARG A 87 -10.25 8.73 -11.58
C ARG A 87 -8.94 9.49 -11.39
N GLU A 88 -9.01 10.80 -11.56
CA GLU A 88 -7.84 11.67 -11.54
C GLU A 88 -7.09 11.53 -10.22
N ILE A 89 -5.80 11.17 -10.33
CA ILE A 89 -4.87 11.15 -9.22
C ILE A 89 -4.44 12.59 -8.98
N THR A 90 -4.72 13.08 -7.78
CA THR A 90 -4.41 14.46 -7.40
C THR A 90 -3.01 14.54 -6.81
N ASN A 91 -2.49 15.76 -6.63
CA ASN A 91 -1.23 16.00 -5.93
C ASN A 91 -1.27 15.60 -4.43
N VAL A 92 -2.45 15.28 -3.89
CA VAL A 92 -2.65 14.82 -2.50
C VAL A 92 -2.23 13.37 -2.36
N ASN A 93 -2.70 12.49 -3.24
CA ASN A 93 -2.47 11.04 -3.17
C ASN A 93 -1.52 10.53 -4.27
N GLY A 94 -0.97 11.41 -5.10
CA GLY A 94 -0.04 11.03 -6.14
C GLY A 94 1.07 12.03 -6.43
N TRP A 95 2.14 11.48 -6.99
CA TRP A 95 3.21 12.24 -7.61
C TRP A 95 2.76 12.64 -9.02
N THR A 96 2.69 13.94 -9.30
CA THR A 96 2.35 14.48 -10.63
C THR A 96 3.53 14.31 -11.60
N LEU A 97 3.89 13.05 -11.87
CA LEU A 97 5.00 12.69 -12.75
C LEU A 97 4.52 12.51 -14.19
N ALA A 98 5.43 12.77 -15.11
CA ALA A 98 5.22 12.51 -16.52
C ALA A 98 6.52 11.97 -17.14
N THR A 99 6.39 11.12 -18.15
CA THR A 99 7.53 10.64 -18.92
C THR A 99 8.16 11.78 -19.72
N THR A 100 9.39 11.62 -20.20
CA THR A 100 9.85 12.40 -21.34
C THR A 100 8.97 12.15 -22.57
N PRO A 101 8.98 13.01 -23.59
CA PRO A 101 8.40 12.70 -24.89
C PRO A 101 8.87 11.32 -25.41
N GLN A 102 7.95 10.51 -25.91
CA GLN A 102 8.24 9.13 -26.32
C GLN A 102 8.44 9.03 -27.83
N ASP A 103 9.66 8.71 -28.27
CA ASP A 103 10.00 8.70 -29.70
C ASP A 103 9.22 7.68 -30.54
N HIS A 104 8.85 6.56 -29.92
CA HIS A 104 8.08 5.50 -30.55
C HIS A 104 6.59 5.56 -30.22
N LEU A 105 6.14 6.64 -29.59
CA LEU A 105 4.73 6.89 -29.26
C LEU A 105 4.46 8.39 -29.39
N ASP A 106 4.19 8.82 -30.63
CA ASP A 106 3.76 10.16 -31.06
C ASP A 106 4.56 11.39 -30.54
N HIS A 107 5.77 11.18 -30.00
CA HIS A 107 6.62 12.22 -29.40
C HIS A 107 5.90 13.04 -28.31
N ARG A 108 4.94 12.45 -27.58
CA ARG A 108 4.28 13.10 -26.45
C ARG A 108 4.73 12.52 -25.12
N SER A 109 4.64 13.36 -24.09
CA SER A 109 4.79 12.94 -22.70
C SER A 109 3.51 12.23 -22.22
N ARG A 110 3.64 11.25 -21.33
CA ARG A 110 2.54 10.50 -20.74
C ARG A 110 2.50 10.67 -19.22
N PRO A 111 1.32 10.83 -18.62
CA PRO A 111 1.18 10.76 -17.17
C PRO A 111 1.74 9.44 -16.63
N TYR A 112 2.51 9.51 -15.56
CA TYR A 112 3.08 8.34 -14.89
C TYR A 112 2.59 8.28 -13.44
N PRO A 113 1.40 7.70 -13.21
CA PRO A 113 0.77 7.73 -11.90
C PRO A 113 1.58 6.93 -10.88
N GLN A 114 1.93 7.59 -9.77
CA GLN A 114 2.63 7.00 -8.64
C GLN A 114 2.00 7.51 -7.35
N GLY A 115 1.71 6.62 -6.40
CA GLY A 115 1.06 7.00 -5.14
C GLY A 115 2.01 7.77 -4.23
N ARG A 116 1.50 8.82 -3.58
CA ARG A 116 2.23 9.67 -2.62
C ARG A 116 1.47 9.66 -1.30
N GLY A 117 2.05 9.04 -0.27
CA GLY A 117 1.39 8.81 1.02
C GLY A 117 1.69 7.44 1.59
N VAL A 118 1.31 7.23 2.85
CA VAL A 118 1.50 5.94 3.54
C VAL A 118 0.63 4.87 2.88
N GLY A 119 1.24 3.83 2.34
CA GLY A 119 0.68 2.84 1.41
C GLY A 119 1.27 2.97 -0.01
N GLY A 120 1.66 4.18 -0.41
CA GLY A 120 2.27 4.46 -1.70
C GLY A 120 1.36 4.07 -2.87
N GLY A 121 1.87 3.29 -3.82
CA GLY A 121 1.10 2.84 -4.99
C GLY A 121 -0.17 2.03 -4.64
N THR A 122 -0.26 1.43 -3.44
CA THR A 122 -1.48 0.71 -3.02
C THR A 122 -2.67 1.62 -2.76
N LEU A 123 -2.45 2.93 -2.64
CA LEU A 123 -3.55 3.90 -2.47
C LEU A 123 -4.31 4.15 -3.79
N ILE A 124 -3.66 3.89 -4.93
CA ILE A 124 -4.16 4.29 -6.26
C ILE A 124 -4.24 3.12 -7.26
N HIS A 125 -3.82 1.92 -6.87
CA HIS A 125 -3.84 0.75 -7.74
C HIS A 125 -5.25 0.18 -7.92
N GLY A 126 -5.42 -0.68 -8.93
CA GLY A 126 -6.70 -1.31 -9.21
C GLY A 126 -7.10 -2.52 -8.37
N MET A 127 -6.36 -2.80 -7.29
CA MET A 127 -6.51 -3.99 -6.42
C MET A 127 -6.51 -5.35 -7.15
N VAL A 128 -6.02 -5.37 -8.38
CA VAL A 128 -5.82 -6.62 -9.12
C VAL A 128 -4.76 -7.42 -8.39
N TRP A 129 -5.13 -8.64 -7.98
CA TRP A 129 -4.22 -9.59 -7.36
C TRP A 129 -3.95 -10.73 -8.32
N THR A 130 -2.79 -10.67 -8.97
CA THR A 130 -2.25 -11.75 -9.80
C THR A 130 -0.79 -11.95 -9.44
N ARG A 131 -0.33 -13.20 -9.52
CA ARG A 131 1.09 -13.53 -9.37
C ARG A 131 1.73 -13.61 -10.76
N GLY A 132 3.06 -13.59 -10.79
CA GLY A 132 3.81 -13.99 -11.98
C GLY A 132 3.63 -15.47 -12.29
N SER A 133 3.90 -15.86 -13.54
CA SER A 133 4.05 -17.26 -13.90
C SER A 133 5.34 -17.81 -13.29
N LYS A 134 5.43 -19.14 -13.15
CA LYS A 134 6.68 -19.80 -12.72
C LYS A 134 7.89 -19.36 -13.58
N ARG A 135 7.67 -19.19 -14.89
CA ARG A 135 8.71 -18.79 -15.83
C ARG A 135 9.25 -17.39 -15.54
N ASP A 136 8.42 -16.48 -15.07
CA ASP A 136 8.84 -15.11 -14.72
C ASP A 136 9.82 -15.13 -13.55
N PHE A 137 9.56 -15.96 -12.53
CA PHE A 137 10.44 -16.13 -11.38
C PHE A 137 11.71 -16.90 -11.75
N ASP A 138 11.60 -18.01 -12.48
CA ASP A 138 12.77 -18.76 -12.96
C ASP A 138 13.73 -17.87 -13.78
N ALA A 139 13.20 -16.93 -14.57
CA ALA A 139 14.01 -15.98 -15.32
C ALA A 139 14.85 -15.07 -14.41
N TRP A 140 14.36 -14.70 -13.22
CA TRP A 140 15.15 -13.94 -12.25
C TRP A 140 16.33 -14.75 -11.72
N ARG A 141 16.13 -16.03 -11.40
CA ARG A 141 17.24 -16.94 -11.06
C ARG A 141 18.26 -17.01 -12.19
N ASP A 142 17.80 -17.21 -13.42
CA ASP A 142 18.65 -17.43 -14.58
C ASP A 142 19.48 -16.17 -14.95
N LEU A 143 19.04 -14.98 -14.52
CA LEU A 143 19.82 -13.73 -14.55
C LEU A 143 20.95 -13.68 -13.50
N GLY A 144 21.18 -14.77 -12.75
CA GLY A 144 22.25 -14.87 -11.75
C GLY A 144 21.80 -14.53 -10.33
N ASN A 145 20.51 -14.68 -10.00
CA ASN A 145 19.96 -14.42 -8.66
C ASN A 145 19.50 -15.71 -7.96
N PRO A 146 20.42 -16.52 -7.38
CA PRO A 146 20.04 -17.73 -6.66
C PRO A 146 18.97 -17.46 -5.59
N GLY A 147 18.00 -18.37 -5.47
CA GLY A 147 16.90 -18.27 -4.51
C GLY A 147 15.62 -17.58 -5.03
N TRP A 148 15.65 -17.00 -6.24
CA TRP A 148 14.48 -16.36 -6.87
C TRP A 148 13.91 -17.24 -8.01
N SER A 149 13.04 -18.23 -7.72
CA SER A 149 12.50 -19.19 -8.72
C SER A 149 11.14 -19.81 -8.39
#